data_AF-J2L3M4-F1
#
_entry.id   AF-J2L3M4-F1
#
_cell.length_a   1.000
_cell.length_b   1.000
_cell.length_c   1.000
_cell.angle_alpha   90.00
_cell.angle_beta   90.00
_cell.angle_gamma   90.00
#
_symmetry.space_group_name_H-M   'P 1'
#
loop_
_entity.id
_entity.type
_entity.pdbx_description
1 polymer ?
#
loop_
_entity_poly.entity_id
_entity_poly.type
_entity_poly.pdbx_seq_one_letter_code
_entity_poly.pdbx_strand_id
1 'polypeptide(L)'
;MDARFNECMRVARKYVDSDTLESLKKPRPFAILTATSLIWLQVAASWAIALLGPWWLVWLPFVVNCAVTQAMLLWVHEASHFHLYSNRRNNDLWCDVFFAAPVGMSVAAYRFRHMSHHAHLGSEQDADGYPYRQSIKGLRALAWVMVKALSGCMGLWLAIDKYGGVARKNATVSSVSPSWVAPLVTLVFNGMLLTLCVAVGRWYLYIFLWGYPIVGVAIALNIIRTIAEHQPEDYPSYEDGKELTMMPVARTTVPNWFEKWLMYQANFNYHVEHHLFPAIPQHNLTKLHKHLFDKGFYDHFPGNLQQSGFVKFIHLSRNRRNDDFSDPVEDALAV
;
A
#
# COMPACT_ATOMS: atom_id res chain seq x y z
N MET A 1 -8.20 -13.06 -18.14
CA MET A 1 -7.71 -11.68 -17.99
C MET A 1 -8.58 -10.80 -18.87
N ASP A 2 -9.21 -9.77 -18.31
CA ASP A 2 -10.20 -8.91 -18.98
C ASP A 2 -9.66 -8.22 -20.23
N ALA A 3 -10.51 -8.03 -21.25
CA ALA A 3 -10.10 -7.48 -22.55
C ALA A 3 -9.60 -6.02 -22.46
N ARG A 4 -10.15 -5.19 -21.57
CA ARG A 4 -9.79 -3.77 -21.43
C ARG A 4 -8.47 -3.58 -20.71
N PHE A 5 -8.21 -4.32 -19.63
CA PHE A 5 -6.90 -4.25 -18.96
C PHE A 5 -5.77 -4.79 -19.85
N ASN A 6 -6.06 -5.82 -20.65
CA ASN A 6 -5.13 -6.29 -21.69
C ASN A 6 -4.85 -5.21 -22.75
N GLU A 7 -5.84 -4.42 -23.12
CA GLU A 7 -5.67 -3.28 -24.03
C GLU A 7 -4.81 -2.18 -23.39
N CYS A 8 -5.09 -1.81 -22.14
CA CYS A 8 -4.28 -0.87 -21.36
C CYS A 8 -2.79 -1.30 -21.34
N MET A 9 -2.52 -2.56 -20.98
CA MET A 9 -1.17 -3.17 -21.03
C MET A 9 -0.54 -3.10 -22.43
N ARG A 10 -1.32 -3.42 -23.47
CA ARG A 10 -0.85 -3.43 -24.86
C ARG A 10 -0.48 -2.04 -25.34
N VAL A 11 -1.28 -1.02 -25.05
CA VAL A 11 -1.01 0.37 -25.43
C VAL A 11 0.21 0.90 -24.66
N ALA A 12 0.28 0.69 -23.35
CA ALA A 12 1.42 1.09 -22.54
C ALA A 12 2.75 0.52 -23.07
N ARG A 13 2.77 -0.77 -23.44
CA ARG A 13 3.95 -1.43 -24.02
C ARG A 13 4.35 -0.92 -25.41
N LYS A 14 3.45 -0.26 -26.15
CA LYS A 14 3.82 0.43 -27.41
C LYS A 14 4.53 1.75 -27.15
N TYR A 15 4.22 2.40 -26.02
CA TYR A 15 4.81 3.69 -25.67
C TYR A 15 6.15 3.56 -24.96
N VAL A 16 6.43 2.43 -24.31
CA VAL A 16 7.68 2.16 -23.61
C VAL A 16 8.47 1.10 -24.35
N ASP A 17 9.47 1.54 -25.12
CA ASP A 17 10.41 0.63 -25.80
C ASP A 17 11.37 -0.05 -24.80
N SER A 18 12.11 -1.05 -25.30
CA SER A 18 13.04 -1.83 -24.48
C SER A 18 14.16 -0.98 -23.87
N ASP A 19 14.69 0.00 -24.62
CA ASP A 19 15.79 0.84 -24.14
C ASP A 19 15.33 1.76 -23.00
N THR A 20 14.15 2.37 -23.15
CA THR A 20 13.49 3.17 -22.12
C THR A 20 13.24 2.31 -20.88
N LEU A 21 12.67 1.11 -21.06
CA LEU A 21 12.41 0.18 -19.97
C LEU A 21 13.69 -0.20 -19.20
N GLU A 22 14.76 -0.59 -19.89
CA GLU A 22 16.03 -0.96 -19.27
C GLU A 22 16.69 0.23 -18.54
N SER A 23 16.56 1.45 -19.08
CA SER A 23 17.09 2.65 -18.44
C SER A 23 16.44 2.94 -17.07
N LEU A 24 15.19 2.52 -16.88
CA LEU A 24 14.40 2.79 -15.68
C LEU A 24 14.50 1.69 -14.62
N LYS A 25 15.06 0.51 -14.91
CA LYS A 25 15.14 -0.63 -13.97
C LYS A 25 16.22 -0.51 -12.90
N LYS A 26 17.19 0.41 -13.05
CA LYS A 26 18.38 0.46 -12.17
C LYS A 26 18.01 0.84 -10.73
N PRO A 27 18.32 0.01 -9.71
CA PRO A 27 18.13 0.37 -8.31
C PRO A 27 18.98 1.59 -7.90
N ARG A 28 18.51 2.35 -6.91
CA ARG A 28 19.25 3.47 -6.31
C ARG A 28 19.42 3.25 -4.80
N PRO A 29 20.51 2.59 -4.35
CA PRO A 29 20.77 2.31 -2.94
C PRO A 29 20.66 3.53 -2.02
N PHE A 30 21.13 4.70 -2.49
CA PHE A 30 21.07 5.94 -1.71
C PHE A 30 19.63 6.39 -1.41
N ALA A 31 18.68 6.16 -2.31
CA ALA A 31 17.28 6.50 -2.07
C ALA A 31 16.68 5.64 -0.94
N ILE A 32 17.12 4.39 -0.85
CA ILE A 32 16.67 3.45 0.19
C ILE A 32 17.27 3.82 1.54
N LEU A 33 18.57 4.12 1.59
CA LEU A 33 19.22 4.61 2.82
C LEU A 33 18.52 5.88 3.33
N THR A 34 18.28 6.84 2.45
CA THR A 34 17.59 8.10 2.79
C THR A 34 16.19 7.82 3.35
N ALA A 35 15.40 6.97 2.68
CA ALA A 35 14.07 6.63 3.14
C ALA A 35 14.06 5.88 4.47
N THR A 36 14.95 4.89 4.65
CA THR A 36 15.13 4.20 5.93
C THR A 36 15.48 5.21 7.02
N SER A 37 16.47 6.07 6.82
CA SER A 37 16.88 7.08 7.81
C SER A 37 15.74 8.05 8.16
N LEU A 38 14.99 8.55 7.18
CA LEU A 38 13.88 9.48 7.42
C LEU A 38 12.71 8.82 8.16
N ILE A 39 12.39 7.56 7.85
CA ILE A 39 11.35 6.81 8.56
C ILE A 39 11.76 6.61 10.02
N TRP A 40 12.98 6.12 10.26
CA TRP A 40 13.46 5.85 11.62
C TRP A 40 13.71 7.12 12.44
N LEU A 41 14.07 8.23 11.80
CA LEU A 41 14.12 9.54 12.44
C LEU A 41 12.73 10.00 12.89
N GLN A 42 11.69 9.81 12.06
CA GLN A 42 10.30 10.10 12.43
C GLN A 42 9.83 9.21 13.59
N VAL A 43 10.15 7.90 13.59
CA VAL A 43 9.89 7.01 14.72
C VAL A 43 10.57 7.55 15.99
N ALA A 44 11.87 7.79 15.94
CA ALA A 44 12.64 8.22 17.10
C ALA A 44 12.14 9.56 17.66
N ALA A 45 11.89 10.55 16.80
CA ALA A 45 11.37 11.85 17.20
C ALA A 45 9.95 11.75 17.78
N SER A 46 9.07 10.98 17.12
CA SER A 46 7.70 10.72 17.59
C SER A 46 7.70 10.11 19.00
N TRP A 47 8.52 9.08 19.22
CA TRP A 47 8.62 8.41 20.52
C TRP A 47 9.31 9.25 21.58
N ALA A 48 10.29 10.09 21.22
CA ALA A 48 10.88 11.04 22.15
C ALA A 48 9.83 12.05 22.66
N ILE A 49 9.00 12.61 21.76
CA ILE A 49 7.90 13.51 22.13
C ILE A 49 6.85 12.77 22.97
N ALA A 50 6.50 11.54 22.62
CA ALA A 50 5.50 10.76 23.33
C ALA A 50 5.92 10.38 24.76
N LEU A 51 7.19 10.01 24.95
CA LEU A 51 7.70 9.56 26.25
C LEU A 51 8.12 10.72 27.15
N LEU A 52 8.77 11.74 26.60
CA LEU A 52 9.35 12.85 27.38
C LEU A 52 8.45 14.09 27.40
N GLY A 53 7.59 14.27 26.39
CA GLY A 53 6.75 15.44 26.25
C GLY A 53 5.50 15.43 27.14
N PRO A 54 4.80 16.57 27.23
CA PRO A 54 3.51 16.66 27.90
C PRO A 54 2.42 15.88 27.16
N TRP A 55 1.43 15.38 27.90
CA TRP A 55 0.37 14.51 27.37
C TRP A 55 -0.45 15.14 26.22
N TRP A 56 -0.59 16.47 26.20
CA TRP A 56 -1.38 17.17 25.17
C TRP A 56 -0.69 17.18 23.80
N LEU A 57 0.60 16.82 23.71
CA LEU A 57 1.30 16.63 22.44
C LEU A 57 1.09 15.24 21.83
N VAL A 58 0.48 14.28 22.52
CA VAL A 58 0.39 12.87 22.09
C VAL A 58 -0.30 12.66 20.74
N TRP A 59 -1.16 13.59 20.31
CA TRP A 59 -1.77 13.52 18.98
C TRP A 59 -0.75 13.67 17.84
N LEU A 60 0.35 14.41 18.02
CA LEU A 60 1.40 14.55 17.02
C LEU A 60 2.11 13.21 16.76
N PRO A 61 2.66 12.52 17.78
CA PRO A 61 3.17 11.16 17.64
C PRO A 61 2.14 10.19 17.05
N PHE A 62 0.85 10.34 17.36
CA PHE A 62 -0.18 9.48 16.81
C PHE A 62 -0.27 9.60 15.28
N VAL A 63 -0.41 10.82 14.76
CA VAL A 63 -0.50 11.05 13.30
C VAL A 63 0.80 10.64 12.60
N VAL A 64 1.96 10.94 13.19
CA VAL A 64 3.26 10.53 12.65
C VAL A 64 3.40 9.01 12.61
N ASN A 65 3.04 8.29 13.67
CA ASN A 65 3.11 6.83 13.67
C ASN A 65 2.12 6.20 12.69
N CYS A 66 0.95 6.81 12.45
CA CYS A 66 0.04 6.37 11.37
C CYS A 66 0.68 6.48 9.99
N ALA A 67 1.36 7.60 9.70
CA ALA A 67 2.05 7.79 8.43
C ALA A 67 3.29 6.89 8.30
N VAL A 68 4.04 6.68 9.39
CA VAL A 68 5.23 5.83 9.38
C VAL A 68 4.88 4.35 9.22
N THR A 69 3.83 3.85 9.87
CA THR A 69 3.41 2.45 9.66
C THR A 69 2.97 2.23 8.22
N GLN A 70 2.24 3.20 7.61
CA GLN A 70 1.94 3.17 6.18
C GLN A 70 3.21 3.18 5.31
N ALA A 71 4.18 4.03 5.63
CA ALA A 71 5.47 4.07 4.94
C ALA A 71 6.14 2.71 4.92
N MET A 72 6.24 2.08 6.10
CA MET A 72 6.88 0.77 6.27
C MET A 72 6.20 -0.28 5.38
N LEU A 73 4.86 -0.33 5.36
CA LEU A 73 4.11 -1.26 4.50
C LEU A 73 4.36 -1.02 3.00
N LEU A 74 4.48 0.24 2.58
CA LEU A 74 4.79 0.60 1.19
C LEU A 74 6.22 0.22 0.78
N TRP A 75 7.17 0.29 1.71
CA TRP A 75 8.53 -0.20 1.46
C TRP A 75 8.61 -1.73 1.47
N VAL A 76 7.76 -2.42 2.22
CA VAL A 76 7.59 -3.88 2.12
C VAL A 76 7.03 -4.28 0.76
N HIS A 77 6.07 -3.51 0.24
CA HIS A 77 5.58 -3.67 -1.13
C HIS A 77 6.74 -3.54 -2.14
N GLU A 78 7.53 -2.48 -2.07
CA GLU A 78 8.66 -2.27 -3.00
C GLU A 78 9.71 -3.40 -2.90
N ALA A 79 10.00 -3.87 -1.68
CA ALA A 79 10.91 -4.98 -1.47
C ALA A 79 10.37 -6.32 -1.99
N SER A 80 9.05 -6.46 -2.15
CA SER A 80 8.45 -7.67 -2.70
C SER A 80 8.82 -7.88 -4.17
N HIS A 81 9.15 -6.80 -4.89
CA HIS A 81 9.65 -6.82 -6.27
C HIS A 81 11.19 -6.85 -6.38
N PHE A 82 11.89 -6.98 -5.24
CA PHE A 82 13.36 -6.97 -5.17
C PHE A 82 14.02 -5.66 -5.63
N HIS A 83 13.33 -4.53 -5.41
CA HIS A 83 13.81 -3.22 -5.84
C HIS A 83 14.69 -2.48 -4.81
N LEU A 84 14.86 -3.01 -3.59
CA LEU A 84 15.77 -2.40 -2.63
C LEU A 84 17.23 -2.68 -3.03
N TYR A 85 17.58 -3.94 -3.22
CA TYR A 85 18.95 -4.33 -3.57
C TYR A 85 18.95 -5.38 -4.67
N SER A 86 19.94 -5.31 -5.56
CA SER A 86 20.13 -6.31 -6.62
C SER A 86 20.34 -7.72 -6.06
N ASN A 87 20.96 -7.84 -4.89
CA ASN A 87 21.04 -9.10 -4.17
C ASN A 87 19.73 -9.33 -3.40
N ARG A 88 18.99 -10.38 -3.79
CA ARG A 88 17.68 -10.73 -3.21
C ARG A 88 17.72 -10.99 -1.70
N ARG A 89 18.80 -11.58 -1.19
CA ARG A 89 18.96 -11.82 0.25
C ARG A 89 19.14 -10.51 1.02
N ASN A 90 19.95 -9.59 0.48
CA ASN A 90 20.14 -8.27 1.10
C ASN A 90 18.86 -7.43 1.03
N ASN A 91 18.10 -7.52 -0.06
CA ASN A 91 16.77 -6.92 -0.18
C ASN A 91 15.85 -7.38 0.96
N ASP A 92 15.72 -8.70 1.14
CA ASP A 92 14.81 -9.26 2.12
C ASP A 92 15.28 -8.97 3.54
N LEU A 93 16.58 -9.13 3.83
CA LEU A 93 17.15 -8.79 5.14
C LEU A 93 16.93 -7.31 5.50
N TRP A 94 17.19 -6.39 4.57
CA TRP A 94 16.99 -4.96 4.83
C TRP A 94 15.52 -4.64 5.09
N CYS A 95 14.63 -5.19 4.26
CA CYS A 95 13.21 -4.98 4.41
C CYS A 95 12.68 -5.57 5.72
N ASP A 96 13.02 -6.82 6.03
CA ASP A 96 12.59 -7.49 7.24
C ASP A 96 13.08 -6.72 8.47
N VAL A 97 14.34 -6.29 8.51
CA VAL A 97 14.90 -5.57 9.67
C VAL A 97 14.27 -4.17 9.86
N PHE A 98 14.15 -3.38 8.80
CA PHE A 98 13.83 -1.96 8.93
C PHE A 98 12.37 -1.58 8.67
N PHE A 99 11.59 -2.44 8.01
CA PHE A 99 10.23 -2.10 7.57
C PHE A 99 9.20 -3.16 7.97
N ALA A 100 9.43 -4.44 7.64
CA ALA A 100 8.46 -5.51 7.84
C ALA A 100 8.38 -5.98 9.30
N ALA A 101 9.50 -6.39 9.90
CA ALA A 101 9.47 -6.96 11.25
C ALA A 101 9.05 -5.98 12.35
N PRO A 102 9.43 -4.68 12.34
CA PRO A 102 8.95 -3.72 13.33
C PRO A 102 7.42 -3.65 13.44
N VAL A 103 6.72 -3.84 12.32
CA VAL A 103 5.24 -3.88 12.26
C VAL A 103 4.65 -5.30 12.32
N GLY A 104 5.48 -6.31 12.63
CA GLY A 104 5.04 -7.68 12.93
C GLY A 104 4.82 -8.57 11.71
N MET A 105 5.48 -8.31 10.58
CA MET A 105 5.34 -9.11 9.35
C MET A 105 6.71 -9.49 8.75
N SER A 106 6.69 -10.22 7.64
CA SER A 106 7.87 -10.47 6.80
C SER A 106 7.59 -10.15 5.34
N VAL A 107 8.63 -9.76 4.60
CA VAL A 107 8.50 -9.49 3.16
C VAL A 107 8.11 -10.73 2.38
N ALA A 108 8.57 -11.91 2.79
CA ALA A 108 8.26 -13.17 2.11
C ALA A 108 6.76 -13.52 2.16
N ALA A 109 6.13 -13.33 3.32
CA ALA A 109 4.70 -13.60 3.51
C ALA A 109 3.83 -12.59 2.76
N TYR A 110 4.22 -11.32 2.76
CA TYR A 110 3.53 -10.29 1.98
C TYR A 110 3.70 -10.53 0.47
N ARG A 111 4.93 -10.78 0.00
CA ARG A 111 5.25 -11.04 -1.42
C ARG A 111 4.41 -12.17 -2.00
N PHE A 112 4.22 -13.27 -1.26
CA PHE A 112 3.43 -14.41 -1.76
C PHE A 112 2.02 -14.00 -2.19
N ARG A 113 1.33 -13.19 -1.38
CA ARG A 113 -0.02 -12.70 -1.70
C ARG A 113 0.01 -11.60 -2.75
N HIS A 114 0.99 -10.69 -2.65
CA HIS A 114 1.13 -9.60 -3.60
C HIS A 114 1.41 -10.06 -5.03
N MET A 115 2.21 -11.13 -5.21
CA MET A 115 2.44 -11.72 -6.53
C MET A 115 1.15 -12.36 -7.10
N SER A 116 0.30 -12.93 -6.25
CA SER A 116 -1.03 -13.41 -6.65
C SER A 116 -1.91 -12.25 -7.11
N HIS A 117 -1.88 -11.10 -6.43
CA HIS A 117 -2.59 -9.89 -6.85
C HIS A 117 -2.18 -9.41 -8.25
N HIS A 118 -0.87 -9.32 -8.52
CA HIS A 118 -0.41 -8.98 -9.86
C HIS A 118 -0.79 -10.01 -10.94
N ALA A 119 -0.78 -11.30 -10.60
CA ALA A 119 -1.09 -12.37 -11.55
C ALA A 119 -2.60 -12.52 -11.83
N HIS A 120 -3.43 -12.20 -10.83
CA HIS A 120 -4.86 -12.50 -10.80
C HIS A 120 -5.73 -11.27 -10.51
N LEU A 121 -5.22 -10.07 -10.81
CA LEU A 121 -5.88 -8.80 -10.52
C LEU A 121 -7.39 -8.85 -10.84
N GLY A 122 -8.20 -8.56 -9.83
CA GLY A 122 -9.66 -8.51 -9.92
C GLY A 122 -10.39 -9.86 -10.00
N SER A 123 -9.69 -10.97 -10.24
CA SER A 123 -10.28 -12.32 -10.24
C SER A 123 -10.42 -12.88 -8.82
N GLU A 124 -11.21 -13.94 -8.67
CA GLU A 124 -11.39 -14.62 -7.36
C GLU A 124 -10.11 -15.25 -6.81
N GLN A 125 -9.10 -15.43 -7.65
CA GLN A 125 -7.79 -15.95 -7.24
C GLN A 125 -6.85 -14.84 -6.72
N ASP A 126 -7.29 -13.59 -6.70
CA ASP A 126 -6.55 -12.49 -6.08
C ASP A 126 -6.55 -12.61 -4.55
N ALA A 127 -5.43 -13.10 -4.00
CA ALA A 127 -5.28 -13.29 -2.57
C ALA A 127 -5.30 -11.96 -1.78
N ASP A 128 -5.04 -10.81 -2.41
CA ASP A 128 -5.09 -9.50 -1.75
C ASP A 128 -6.30 -8.66 -2.18
N GLY A 129 -7.28 -9.27 -2.87
CA GLY A 129 -8.47 -8.59 -3.35
C GLY A 129 -9.55 -8.26 -2.30
N TYR A 130 -9.41 -8.75 -1.06
CA TYR A 130 -10.40 -8.52 0.01
C TYR A 130 -10.78 -7.04 0.27
N PRO A 131 -9.90 -6.02 0.11
CA PRO A 131 -10.26 -4.64 0.41
C PRO A 131 -11.23 -4.07 -0.63
N TYR A 132 -10.88 -4.18 -1.91
CA TYR A 132 -11.60 -3.51 -3.00
C TYR A 132 -12.80 -4.31 -3.52
N ARG A 133 -12.99 -5.53 -3.01
CA ARG A 133 -14.19 -6.34 -3.24
C ARG A 133 -15.33 -6.00 -2.27
N GLN A 134 -15.09 -5.15 -1.27
CA GLN A 134 -16.12 -4.77 -0.32
C GLN A 134 -17.03 -3.70 -0.92
N SER A 135 -18.34 -3.93 -0.85
CA SER A 135 -19.30 -2.88 -1.18
C SER A 135 -19.21 -1.76 -0.15
N ILE A 136 -18.93 -0.54 -0.63
CA ILE A 136 -18.99 0.70 0.14
C ILE A 136 -20.17 1.59 -0.26
N LYS A 137 -21.08 1.07 -1.09
CA LYS A 137 -22.20 1.83 -1.66
C LYS A 137 -23.20 2.21 -0.57
N GLY A 138 -23.33 3.51 -0.34
CA GLY A 138 -24.18 4.11 0.68
C GLY A 138 -23.52 4.23 2.06
N LEU A 139 -24.00 5.19 2.86
CA LEU A 139 -23.40 5.55 4.15
C LEU A 139 -23.29 4.37 5.12
N ARG A 140 -24.26 3.46 5.12
CA ARG A 140 -24.26 2.28 6.01
C ARG A 140 -23.14 1.31 5.66
N ALA A 141 -22.96 1.00 4.38
CA ALA A 141 -21.92 0.08 3.92
C ALA A 141 -20.52 0.68 4.16
N LEU A 142 -20.33 1.95 3.79
CA LEU A 142 -19.11 2.71 4.08
C LEU A 142 -18.78 2.71 5.58
N ALA A 143 -19.74 3.08 6.43
CA ALA A 143 -19.54 3.12 7.88
C ALA A 143 -19.20 1.73 8.44
N TRP A 144 -19.84 0.68 7.94
CA TRP A 144 -19.57 -0.69 8.36
C TRP A 144 -18.14 -1.15 8.04
N VAL A 145 -17.68 -0.87 6.82
CA VAL A 145 -16.29 -1.16 6.40
C VAL A 145 -15.30 -0.39 7.29
N MET A 146 -15.56 0.90 7.50
CA MET A 146 -14.65 1.74 8.29
C MET A 146 -14.64 1.39 9.77
N VAL A 147 -15.79 1.07 10.38
CA VAL A 147 -15.87 0.62 11.77
C VAL A 147 -15.14 -0.70 11.95
N LYS A 148 -15.30 -1.67 11.03
CA LYS A 148 -14.55 -2.93 11.08
C LYS A 148 -13.04 -2.69 11.02
N ALA A 149 -12.58 -1.86 10.09
CA ALA A 149 -11.17 -1.54 9.95
C ALA A 149 -10.63 -0.82 11.20
N LEU A 150 -11.27 0.28 11.61
CA LEU A 150 -10.83 1.13 12.72
C LEU A 150 -11.07 0.52 14.10
N SER A 151 -11.88 -0.54 14.24
CA SER A 151 -11.97 -1.30 15.48
C SER A 151 -10.69 -2.06 15.84
N GLY A 152 -9.80 -2.29 14.86
CA GLY A 152 -8.60 -3.12 15.01
C GLY A 152 -8.86 -4.63 14.93
N CYS A 153 -10.10 -5.09 15.10
CA CYS A 153 -10.47 -6.51 14.99
C CYS A 153 -10.11 -7.10 13.63
N MET A 154 -10.34 -6.33 12.56
CA MET A 154 -9.99 -6.76 11.21
C MET A 154 -8.47 -6.91 11.04
N GLY A 155 -7.66 -5.98 11.55
CA GLY A 155 -6.21 -6.09 11.47
C GLY A 155 -5.65 -7.25 12.28
N LEU A 156 -6.20 -7.54 13.46
CA LEU A 156 -5.82 -8.72 14.24
C LEU A 156 -6.17 -10.02 13.51
N TRP A 157 -7.37 -10.10 12.93
CA TRP A 157 -7.76 -11.25 12.12
C TRP A 157 -6.86 -11.42 10.90
N LEU A 158 -6.57 -10.34 10.16
CA LEU A 158 -5.63 -10.35 9.04
C LEU A 158 -4.22 -10.73 9.48
N ALA A 159 -3.76 -10.32 10.65
CA ALA A 159 -2.45 -10.71 11.16
C ALA A 159 -2.36 -12.22 11.37
N ILE A 160 -3.42 -12.83 11.92
CA ILE A 160 -3.53 -14.28 12.12
C ILE A 160 -3.65 -15.01 10.77
N ASP A 161 -4.51 -14.54 9.87
CA ASP A 161 -4.73 -15.17 8.54
C ASP A 161 -3.48 -15.06 7.65
N LYS A 162 -2.94 -13.85 7.49
CA LYS A 162 -1.85 -13.55 6.57
C LYS A 162 -0.47 -13.93 7.09
N TYR A 163 -0.27 -13.93 8.42
CA TYR A 163 1.06 -14.14 9.02
C TYR A 163 1.08 -15.25 10.08
N GLY A 164 -0.03 -15.98 10.25
CA GLY A 164 -0.11 -17.19 11.09
C GLY A 164 0.63 -18.39 10.50
N GLY A 165 0.62 -19.51 11.23
CA GLY A 165 1.48 -20.66 10.96
C GLY A 165 1.36 -21.28 9.55
N VAL A 166 0.15 -21.29 8.96
CA VAL A 166 -0.07 -21.83 7.61
C VAL A 166 0.49 -20.89 6.53
N ALA A 167 0.21 -19.59 6.62
CA ALA A 167 0.77 -18.61 5.71
C ALA A 167 2.31 -18.56 5.81
N ARG A 168 2.86 -18.72 7.01
CA ARG A 168 4.30 -18.80 7.24
C ARG A 168 4.94 -20.01 6.55
N LYS A 169 4.26 -21.16 6.48
CA LYS A 169 4.71 -22.34 5.70
C LYS A 169 4.70 -22.09 4.19
N ASN A 170 3.69 -21.40 3.67
CA ASN A 170 3.67 -21.05 2.24
C ASN A 170 4.76 -20.01 1.91
N ALA A 171 4.99 -19.06 2.82
CA ALA A 171 6.01 -18.04 2.70
C ALA A 171 7.45 -18.59 2.79
N THR A 172 7.70 -19.76 3.40
CA THR A 172 9.06 -20.33 3.39
C THR A 172 9.55 -20.65 1.98
N VAL A 173 8.64 -20.88 1.03
CA VAL A 173 8.99 -21.12 -0.38
C VAL A 173 9.44 -19.83 -1.08
N SER A 174 8.88 -18.68 -0.70
CA SER A 174 9.22 -17.36 -1.26
C SER A 174 10.31 -16.60 -0.48
N SER A 175 10.72 -17.13 0.68
CA SER A 175 11.69 -16.50 1.58
C SER A 175 13.11 -16.65 1.07
N VAL A 176 13.80 -15.51 0.90
CA VAL A 176 15.23 -15.49 0.54
C VAL A 176 16.12 -15.13 1.75
N SER A 177 15.55 -14.48 2.77
CA SER A 177 16.17 -14.25 4.07
C SER A 177 15.94 -15.45 5.02
N PRO A 178 16.77 -15.63 6.07
CA PRO A 178 16.53 -16.63 7.09
C PRO A 178 15.22 -16.37 7.84
N SER A 179 14.36 -17.39 7.93
CA SER A 179 12.98 -17.30 8.45
C SER A 179 12.84 -16.92 9.94
N TRP A 180 13.97 -16.87 10.65
CA TRP A 180 14.04 -16.43 12.05
C TRP A 180 14.29 -14.92 12.20
N VAL A 181 14.79 -14.23 11.17
CA VAL A 181 15.19 -12.81 11.27
C VAL A 181 13.99 -11.93 11.58
N ALA A 182 12.94 -11.98 10.76
CA ALA A 182 11.75 -11.16 10.98
C ALA A 182 11.12 -11.40 12.37
N PRO A 183 10.80 -12.63 12.79
CA PRO A 183 10.29 -12.88 14.14
C PRO A 183 11.19 -12.37 15.26
N LEU A 184 12.51 -12.57 15.16
CA LEU A 184 13.44 -12.10 16.18
C LEU A 184 13.43 -10.58 16.27
N VAL A 185 13.52 -9.90 15.12
CA VAL A 185 13.47 -8.43 15.08
C VAL A 185 12.13 -7.91 15.59
N THR A 186 11.01 -8.54 15.22
CA THR A 186 9.68 -8.20 15.76
C THR A 186 9.67 -8.28 17.28
N LEU A 187 10.15 -9.39 17.86
CA LEU A 187 10.16 -9.60 19.30
C LEU A 187 11.08 -8.62 20.01
N VAL A 188 12.30 -8.41 19.49
CA VAL A 188 13.29 -7.49 20.08
C VAL A 188 12.78 -6.06 20.00
N PHE A 189 12.38 -5.58 18.82
CA PHE A 189 11.94 -4.19 18.63
C PHE A 189 10.69 -3.87 19.45
N ASN A 190 9.63 -4.68 19.34
CA ASN A 190 8.39 -4.42 20.05
C ASN A 190 8.54 -4.65 21.56
N GLY A 191 9.35 -5.64 21.96
CA GLY A 191 9.71 -5.87 23.36
C GLY A 191 10.44 -4.67 23.96
N MET A 192 11.48 -4.16 23.29
CA MET A 192 12.21 -2.97 23.72
C MET A 192 11.30 -1.74 23.80
N LEU A 193 10.48 -1.50 22.77
CA LEU A 193 9.57 -0.36 22.74
C LEU A 193 8.54 -0.41 23.89
N LEU A 194 7.96 -1.58 24.15
CA LEU A 194 7.04 -1.80 25.26
C LEU A 194 7.75 -1.62 26.61
N THR A 195 8.95 -2.18 26.78
CA THR A 195 9.75 -2.02 28.00
C THR A 195 10.06 -0.55 28.27
N LEU A 196 10.41 0.23 27.26
CA LEU A 196 10.61 1.68 27.39
C LEU A 196 9.33 2.39 27.86
N CYS A 197 8.18 2.06 27.28
CA CYS A 197 6.89 2.63 27.68
C CYS A 197 6.53 2.29 29.14
N VAL A 198 6.76 1.03 29.55
CA VAL A 198 6.53 0.56 30.92
C VAL A 198 7.47 1.26 31.91
N ALA A 199 8.75 1.39 31.58
CA ALA A 199 9.75 2.04 32.43
C ALA A 199 9.44 3.50 32.73
N VAL A 200 8.81 4.22 31.79
CA VAL A 200 8.37 5.63 31.96
C VAL A 200 6.95 5.71 32.59
N GLY A 201 6.30 4.58 32.88
CA GLY A 201 4.94 4.55 33.42
C GLY A 201 3.85 4.91 32.38
N ARG A 202 4.18 4.94 31.09
CA ARG A 202 3.29 5.29 29.97
C ARG A 202 3.05 4.10 29.03
N TRP A 203 2.86 2.91 29.59
CA TRP A 203 2.68 1.65 28.84
C TRP A 203 1.56 1.72 27.78
N TYR A 204 0.49 2.47 28.05
CA TYR A 204 -0.64 2.63 27.15
C TYR A 204 -0.23 3.24 25.80
N LEU A 205 0.83 4.05 25.75
CA LEU A 205 1.34 4.63 24.51
C LEU A 205 1.77 3.57 23.50
N TYR A 206 2.29 2.42 23.95
CA TYR A 206 2.60 1.32 23.04
C TYR A 206 1.35 0.86 22.26
N ILE A 207 0.23 0.70 22.97
CA ILE A 207 -1.03 0.26 22.37
C ILE A 207 -1.57 1.37 21.44
N PHE A 208 -1.63 2.62 21.91
CA PHE A 208 -2.26 3.71 21.16
C PHE A 208 -1.41 4.26 20.00
N LEU A 209 -0.08 4.29 20.15
CA LEU A 209 0.83 4.91 19.19
C LEU A 209 1.58 3.91 18.30
N TRP A 210 1.57 2.61 18.63
CA TRP A 210 2.17 1.57 17.78
C TRP A 210 1.14 0.52 17.37
N GLY A 211 0.56 -0.17 18.35
CA GLY A 211 -0.36 -1.28 18.11
C GLY A 211 -1.57 -0.87 17.27
N TYR A 212 -2.28 0.17 17.68
CA TYR A 212 -3.49 0.65 17.02
C TYR A 212 -3.23 1.22 15.61
N PRO A 213 -2.17 2.02 15.35
CA PRO A 213 -1.78 2.38 14.00
C PRO A 213 -1.54 1.18 13.08
N ILE A 214 -0.99 0.06 13.57
CA ILE A 214 -0.75 -1.15 12.77
C ILE A 214 -2.07 -1.89 12.47
N VAL A 215 -2.88 -2.20 13.49
CA VAL A 215 -4.05 -3.09 13.32
C VAL A 215 -5.33 -2.35 12.92
N GLY A 216 -5.41 -1.04 13.17
CA GLY A 216 -6.60 -0.23 12.91
C GLY A 216 -6.38 0.74 11.75
N VAL A 217 -5.58 1.78 11.99
CA VAL A 217 -5.43 2.90 11.04
C VAL A 217 -4.77 2.45 9.75
N ALA A 218 -3.75 1.60 9.82
CA ALA A 218 -3.06 1.15 8.61
C ALA A 218 -3.94 0.26 7.71
N ILE A 219 -4.82 -0.54 8.31
CA ILE A 219 -5.81 -1.34 7.59
C ILE A 219 -6.86 -0.44 6.94
N ALA A 220 -7.36 0.55 7.68
CA ALA A 220 -8.29 1.55 7.17
C ALA A 220 -7.70 2.30 5.96
N LEU A 221 -6.48 2.82 6.08
CA LEU A 221 -5.79 3.52 4.99
C LEU A 221 -5.54 2.61 3.79
N ASN A 222 -5.16 1.35 4.01
CA ASN A 222 -5.00 0.38 2.93
C ASN A 222 -6.33 0.12 2.21
N ILE A 223 -7.45 -0.03 2.93
CA ILE A 223 -8.79 -0.20 2.34
C ILE A 223 -9.18 1.01 1.50
N ILE A 224 -9.05 2.23 2.05
CA ILE A 224 -9.36 3.47 1.34
C ILE A 224 -8.56 3.55 0.04
N ARG A 225 -7.24 3.34 0.12
CA ARG A 225 -6.34 3.41 -1.03
C ARG A 225 -6.69 2.36 -2.09
N THR A 226 -6.75 1.10 -1.69
CA THR A 226 -6.99 -0.01 -2.63
C THR A 226 -8.36 0.06 -3.28
N ILE A 227 -9.41 0.50 -2.57
CA ILE A 227 -10.71 0.75 -3.20
C ILE A 227 -10.60 1.88 -4.22
N ALA A 228 -9.98 3.01 -3.87
CA ALA A 228 -9.81 4.13 -4.79
C ALA A 228 -9.05 3.72 -6.06
N GLU A 229 -8.02 2.89 -5.92
CA GLU A 229 -7.15 2.48 -7.01
C GLU A 229 -7.69 1.31 -7.84
N HIS A 230 -8.41 0.37 -7.22
CA HIS A 230 -8.76 -0.91 -7.85
C HIS A 230 -10.25 -1.19 -8.01
N GLN A 231 -11.14 -0.42 -7.38
CA GLN A 231 -12.58 -0.67 -7.52
C GLN A 231 -13.14 0.07 -8.75
N PRO A 232 -13.81 -0.64 -9.68
CA PRO A 232 -14.67 -0.01 -10.69
C PRO A 232 -15.81 0.77 -10.02
N GLU A 233 -16.37 1.79 -10.68
CA GLU A 233 -17.41 2.62 -10.05
C GLU A 233 -18.77 1.92 -9.98
N ASP A 234 -19.01 0.98 -10.89
CA ASP A 234 -20.21 0.16 -10.95
C ASP A 234 -20.14 -1.13 -10.11
N TYR A 235 -19.00 -1.41 -9.45
CA TYR A 235 -18.83 -2.60 -8.63
C TYR A 235 -19.40 -2.44 -7.19
N PRO A 236 -20.09 -3.46 -6.63
CA PRO A 236 -20.42 -4.75 -7.25
C PRO A 236 -21.61 -4.66 -8.21
N SER A 237 -21.45 -5.28 -9.38
CA SER A 237 -22.47 -5.40 -10.42
C SER A 237 -23.05 -6.81 -10.43
N TYR A 238 -24.35 -6.93 -10.64
CA TYR A 238 -25.06 -8.22 -10.66
C TYR A 238 -25.84 -8.38 -11.97
N GLU A 239 -25.83 -9.59 -12.53
CA GLU A 239 -26.64 -10.01 -13.68
C GLU A 239 -27.34 -11.33 -13.32
N ASP A 240 -28.66 -11.40 -13.49
CA ASP A 240 -29.49 -12.56 -13.12
C ASP A 240 -29.26 -13.08 -11.68
N GLY A 241 -29.03 -12.15 -10.74
CA GLY A 241 -28.78 -12.46 -9.33
C GLY A 241 -27.40 -13.04 -9.04
N LYS A 242 -26.51 -13.11 -10.02
CA LYS A 242 -25.10 -13.50 -9.87
C LYS A 242 -24.21 -12.28 -9.91
N GLU A 243 -23.23 -12.24 -9.00
CA GLU A 243 -22.23 -11.18 -9.02
C GLU A 243 -21.33 -11.36 -10.26
N LEU A 244 -21.17 -10.29 -11.01
CA LEU A 244 -20.26 -10.27 -12.14
C LEU A 244 -18.82 -10.16 -11.64
N THR A 245 -17.90 -10.73 -12.42
CA THR A 245 -16.47 -10.58 -12.12
C THR A 245 -16.07 -9.12 -12.21
N MET A 246 -15.31 -8.66 -11.22
CA MET A 246 -14.82 -7.28 -11.19
C MET A 246 -13.88 -7.02 -12.38
N MET A 247 -14.08 -5.89 -13.06
CA MET A 247 -13.12 -5.42 -14.06
C MET A 247 -11.78 -5.08 -13.37
N PRO A 248 -10.64 -5.63 -13.85
CA PRO A 248 -9.33 -5.26 -13.33
C PRO A 248 -8.99 -3.83 -13.72
N VAL A 249 -8.88 -2.95 -12.72
CA VAL A 249 -8.47 -1.56 -12.89
C VAL A 249 -7.37 -1.23 -11.89
N ALA A 250 -6.48 -0.31 -12.24
CA ALA A 250 -5.48 0.28 -11.37
C ALA A 250 -5.39 1.78 -11.72
N ARG A 251 -5.29 2.67 -10.73
CA ARG A 251 -5.26 4.13 -10.96
C ARG A 251 -4.02 4.78 -10.39
N THR A 252 -3.46 5.73 -11.12
CA THR A 252 -2.50 6.69 -10.62
C THR A 252 -3.23 7.78 -9.85
N THR A 253 -2.74 8.11 -8.66
CA THR A 253 -3.21 9.27 -7.89
C THR A 253 -2.23 10.43 -8.05
N VAL A 254 -2.73 11.66 -8.15
CA VAL A 254 -1.93 12.90 -8.14
C VAL A 254 -2.15 13.63 -6.81
N PRO A 255 -1.69 13.04 -5.68
CA PRO A 255 -2.10 13.49 -4.35
C PRO A 255 -1.50 14.85 -4.00
N ASN A 256 -2.21 15.61 -3.17
CA ASN A 256 -1.64 16.73 -2.43
C ASN A 256 -0.54 16.25 -1.46
N TRP A 257 0.22 17.18 -0.88
CA TRP A 257 1.35 16.85 0.00
C TRP A 257 0.97 15.98 1.21
N PHE A 258 -0.24 16.15 1.76
CA PHE A 258 -0.69 15.42 2.94
C PHE A 258 -1.05 13.98 2.58
N GLU A 259 -1.84 13.76 1.53
CA GLU A 259 -2.12 12.42 1.01
C GLU A 259 -0.83 11.72 0.58
N LYS A 260 0.08 12.46 -0.06
CA LYS A 260 1.39 11.96 -0.48
C LYS A 260 2.18 11.42 0.72
N TRP A 261 2.23 12.20 1.80
CA TRP A 261 2.91 11.82 3.04
C TRP A 261 2.19 10.69 3.78
N LEU A 262 0.86 10.66 3.82
CA LEU A 262 0.11 9.69 4.61
C LEU A 262 -0.06 8.33 3.92
N MET A 263 -0.37 8.32 2.61
CA MET A 263 -0.83 7.12 1.88
C MET A 263 0.05 6.69 0.70
N TYR A 264 0.87 7.59 0.16
CA TYR A 264 1.56 7.39 -1.12
C TYR A 264 3.07 7.63 -1.06
N GLN A 265 3.68 7.31 0.07
CA GLN A 265 5.13 7.26 0.21
C GLN A 265 5.73 6.20 -0.74
N ALA A 266 7.04 6.21 -0.92
CA ALA A 266 7.74 5.35 -1.89
C ALA A 266 7.09 5.39 -3.29
N ASN A 267 6.62 6.57 -3.72
CA ASN A 267 6.00 6.79 -5.04
C ASN A 267 4.88 5.83 -5.43
N PHE A 268 4.22 5.24 -4.44
CA PHE A 268 3.14 4.28 -4.66
C PHE A 268 1.92 4.89 -5.36
N ASN A 269 1.77 6.22 -5.36
CA ASN A 269 0.69 6.89 -6.11
C ASN A 269 0.72 6.57 -7.61
N TYR A 270 1.86 6.20 -8.17
CA TYR A 270 1.99 5.76 -9.56
C TYR A 270 1.65 4.27 -9.69
N HIS A 271 0.42 3.91 -9.30
CA HIS A 271 0.03 2.51 -9.14
C HIS A 271 -0.30 1.84 -10.49
N VAL A 272 -0.89 2.55 -11.46
CA VAL A 272 -1.11 1.96 -12.78
C VAL A 272 0.23 1.66 -13.46
N GLU A 273 1.20 2.56 -13.35
CA GLU A 273 2.54 2.41 -13.89
C GLU A 273 3.24 1.19 -13.28
N HIS A 274 3.08 1.02 -11.98
CA HIS A 274 3.57 -0.14 -11.25
C HIS A 274 2.94 -1.45 -11.75
N HIS A 275 1.63 -1.49 -11.99
CA HIS A 275 0.97 -2.68 -12.56
C HIS A 275 1.37 -2.95 -14.01
N LEU A 276 1.57 -1.89 -14.80
CA LEU A 276 1.99 -2.00 -16.20
C LEU A 276 3.45 -2.49 -16.32
N PHE A 277 4.32 -2.01 -15.44
CA PHE A 277 5.76 -2.26 -15.47
C PHE A 277 6.33 -2.53 -14.06
N PRO A 278 5.97 -3.66 -13.41
CA PRO A 278 6.34 -3.94 -12.01
C PRO A 278 7.84 -4.18 -11.78
N ALA A 279 8.65 -4.19 -12.84
CA ALA A 279 10.10 -4.26 -12.77
C ALA A 279 10.77 -2.87 -12.60
N ILE A 280 10.01 -1.79 -12.70
CA ILE A 280 10.53 -0.43 -12.52
C ILE A 280 10.45 -0.05 -11.04
N PRO A 281 11.58 0.27 -10.39
CA PRO A 281 11.60 0.70 -9.01
C PRO A 281 10.93 2.05 -8.80
N GLN A 282 10.41 2.26 -7.59
CA GLN A 282 9.58 3.41 -7.24
C GLN A 282 10.17 4.79 -7.59
N HIS A 283 11.48 4.93 -7.51
CA HIS A 283 12.15 6.22 -7.72
C HIS A 283 12.17 6.63 -9.20
N ASN A 284 11.85 5.71 -10.11
CA ASN A 284 11.72 5.97 -11.54
C ASN A 284 10.26 5.98 -12.01
N LEU A 285 9.28 5.64 -11.17
CA LEU A 285 7.86 5.67 -11.55
C LEU A 285 7.39 7.07 -11.95
N THR A 286 7.91 8.13 -11.33
CA THR A 286 7.61 9.51 -11.76
C THR A 286 8.07 9.80 -13.20
N LYS A 287 9.21 9.22 -13.61
CA LYS A 287 9.70 9.38 -14.99
C LYS A 287 8.84 8.57 -15.96
N LEU A 288 8.46 7.35 -15.56
CA LEU A 288 7.54 6.53 -16.35
C LEU A 288 6.19 7.21 -16.53
N HIS A 289 5.62 7.76 -15.45
CA HIS A 289 4.38 8.53 -15.49
C HIS A 289 4.46 9.66 -16.51
N LYS A 290 5.50 10.50 -16.40
CA LYS A 290 5.73 11.60 -17.35
C LYS A 290 5.85 11.09 -18.79
N HIS A 291 6.59 10.01 -19.01
CA HIS A 291 6.76 9.42 -20.34
C HIS A 291 5.44 8.91 -20.93
N LEU A 292 4.60 8.22 -20.12
CA LEU A 292 3.28 7.78 -20.55
C LEU A 292 2.34 8.96 -20.82
N PHE A 293 2.41 10.00 -19.98
CA PHE A 293 1.68 11.24 -20.15
C PHE A 293 2.03 11.92 -21.48
N ASP A 294 3.31 12.15 -21.75
CA ASP A 294 3.80 12.80 -22.98
C ASP A 294 3.45 12.00 -24.25
N LYS A 295 3.18 10.70 -24.13
CA LYS A 295 2.74 9.81 -25.21
C LYS A 295 1.21 9.74 -25.38
N GLY A 296 0.45 10.49 -24.59
CA GLY A 296 -1.02 10.52 -24.64
C GLY A 296 -1.69 9.28 -24.07
N PHE A 297 -1.03 8.55 -23.15
CA PHE A 297 -1.61 7.36 -22.52
C PHE A 297 -2.89 7.67 -21.74
N TYR A 298 -2.89 8.76 -20.96
CA TYR A 298 -4.03 9.14 -20.14
C TYR A 298 -5.17 9.76 -20.96
N ASP A 299 -4.90 10.27 -22.15
CA ASP A 299 -5.96 10.68 -23.10
C ASP A 299 -6.75 9.47 -23.59
N HIS A 300 -6.08 8.31 -23.75
CA HIS A 300 -6.71 7.05 -24.13
C HIS A 300 -7.39 6.35 -22.94
N PHE A 301 -6.88 6.53 -21.73
CA PHE A 301 -7.36 5.88 -20.51
C PHE A 301 -7.53 6.87 -19.34
N PRO A 302 -8.48 7.82 -19.44
CA PRO A 302 -8.63 8.88 -18.44
C PRO A 302 -8.97 8.34 -17.05
N GLY A 303 -9.74 7.26 -16.96
CA GLY A 303 -10.12 6.62 -15.69
C GLY A 303 -8.98 5.94 -14.92
N ASN A 304 -7.77 5.90 -15.48
CA ASN A 304 -6.55 5.45 -14.81
C ASN A 304 -5.82 6.58 -14.08
N LEU A 305 -6.37 7.80 -14.06
CA LEU A 305 -5.84 8.94 -13.32
C LEU A 305 -6.90 9.48 -12.35
N GLN A 306 -6.47 9.94 -11.17
CA GLN A 306 -7.35 10.59 -10.18
C GLN A 306 -6.58 11.62 -9.36
N GLN A 307 -7.25 12.69 -8.90
CA GLN A 307 -6.60 13.71 -8.06
C GLN A 307 -6.32 13.22 -6.64
N SER A 308 -7.28 12.52 -6.04
CA SER A 308 -7.23 12.18 -4.61
C SER A 308 -7.78 10.80 -4.34
N GLY A 309 -7.07 10.05 -3.50
CA GLY A 309 -7.51 8.74 -3.04
C GLY A 309 -8.71 8.84 -2.12
N PHE A 310 -8.70 9.83 -1.22
CA PHE A 310 -9.82 10.05 -0.30
C PHE A 310 -11.08 10.52 -1.03
N VAL A 311 -10.96 11.49 -1.95
CA VAL A 311 -12.09 11.99 -2.73
C VAL A 311 -12.66 10.86 -3.59
N LYS A 312 -11.82 10.11 -4.30
CA LYS A 312 -12.28 8.95 -5.08
C LYS A 312 -13.00 7.93 -4.20
N PHE A 313 -12.43 7.58 -3.06
CA PHE A 313 -13.06 6.63 -2.12
C PHE A 313 -14.45 7.07 -1.66
N ILE A 314 -14.61 8.35 -1.27
CA ILE A 314 -15.93 8.90 -0.90
C ILE A 314 -16.86 8.98 -2.11
N HIS A 315 -16.33 9.27 -3.29
CA HIS A 315 -17.14 9.35 -4.49
C HIS A 315 -17.65 7.97 -4.91
N LEU A 316 -16.84 6.91 -4.77
CA LEU A 316 -17.22 5.51 -5.00
C LEU A 316 -18.27 5.01 -3.97
N SER A 317 -18.34 5.61 -2.79
CA SER A 317 -19.38 5.27 -1.81
C SER A 317 -20.76 5.85 -2.16
N ARG A 318 -20.88 6.71 -3.17
CA ARG A 318 -22.13 7.37 -3.58
C ARG A 318 -22.76 6.62 -4.77
N ASN A 319 -24.09 6.65 -4.88
CA ASN A 319 -24.80 6.07 -6.03
C ASN A 319 -24.45 6.86 -7.31
N ARG A 320 -23.64 6.28 -8.20
CA ARG A 320 -23.31 6.88 -9.50
C ARG A 320 -24.06 6.24 -10.66
N ARG A 321 -24.06 6.95 -11.80
CA ARG A 321 -24.73 6.60 -13.06
C ARG A 321 -23.72 6.06 -14.07
N ASN A 322 -23.27 4.80 -13.93
CA ASN A 322 -22.65 3.99 -15.00
C ASN A 322 -21.59 4.65 -15.93
N ASP A 323 -20.83 5.64 -15.47
CA ASP A 323 -19.79 6.31 -16.23
C ASP A 323 -18.45 6.15 -15.52
N ASP A 324 -17.82 4.99 -15.72
CA ASP A 324 -16.64 4.49 -15.00
C ASP A 324 -15.32 5.30 -15.19
N PHE A 325 -15.41 6.58 -15.57
CA PHE A 325 -14.30 7.46 -15.90
C PHE A 325 -14.43 8.78 -15.11
N SER A 326 -13.96 8.75 -13.87
CA SER A 326 -13.73 9.92 -13.02
C SER A 326 -12.87 10.98 -13.68
N ASP A 327 -13.18 12.24 -13.36
CA ASP A 327 -12.50 13.52 -13.62
C ASP A 327 -11.87 13.66 -15.03
N PRO A 328 -12.31 14.63 -15.86
CA PRO A 328 -11.56 15.08 -17.03
C PRO A 328 -10.06 15.17 -16.72
N VAL A 329 -9.18 14.80 -17.66
CA VAL A 329 -7.73 14.85 -17.46
C VAL A 329 -7.28 16.25 -17.02
N GLU A 330 -7.96 17.29 -17.51
CA GLU A 330 -7.77 18.67 -17.11
C GLU A 330 -8.09 18.89 -15.63
N ASP A 331 -9.18 18.31 -15.13
CA ASP A 331 -9.52 18.34 -13.72
C ASP A 331 -8.44 17.58 -12.95
N ALA A 332 -8.08 16.35 -13.33
CA ALA A 332 -7.05 15.55 -12.66
C ALA A 332 -5.68 16.24 -12.47
N LEU A 333 -5.34 17.19 -13.35
CA LEU A 333 -4.07 17.92 -13.37
C LEU A 333 -4.17 19.37 -12.89
N ALA A 334 -5.38 19.88 -12.63
CA ALA A 334 -5.59 21.25 -12.14
C ALA A 334 -5.21 21.37 -10.65
N VAL A 335 -3.91 21.53 -10.37
CA VAL A 335 -3.38 21.95 -9.06
C VAL A 335 -2.39 23.09 -9.24
#